data_AF-B7PWQ3-F1
#
_entry.id   AF-B7PWQ3-F1
#
_cell.length_a   1.000
_cell.length_b   1.000
_cell.length_c   1.000
_cell.angle_alpha   90.00
_cell.angle_beta   90.00
_cell.angle_gamma   90.00
#
_symmetry.space_group_name_H-M   'P 1'
#
loop_
_entity.id
_entity.type
_entity.pdbx_description
1 polymer ?
#
loop_
_entity_poly.entity_id
_entity_poly.type
_entity_poly.pdbx_seq_one_letter_code
_entity_poly.pdbx_strand_id
1 'polypeptide(L)'
;MAKMWEFDAFLEDGDEDFDSYVERFRHYCTVAKVEGEALKKSAFITAIGKKSYKTLKDLLLPAKPEEKTYADLVSYEMLLGLRDREMISHKGYVASVD
;
A
#
# COMPACT_ATOMS: atom_id res chain seq x y z
N MET A 1 21.21 8.85 -17.64
CA MET A 1 20.51 8.08 -16.60
C MET A 1 19.30 7.42 -17.26
N ALA A 2 19.10 6.12 -17.09
CA ALA A 2 17.94 5.45 -17.67
C ALA A 2 16.65 6.11 -17.14
N LYS A 3 15.72 6.43 -18.04
CA LYS A 3 14.37 6.86 -17.67
C LYS A 3 13.77 5.73 -16.84
N MET A 4 13.63 5.97 -15.53
CA MET A 4 12.97 5.07 -14.58
C MET A 4 11.65 4.63 -15.19
N TRP A 5 11.42 3.33 -15.33
CA TRP A 5 10.12 2.84 -15.78
C TRP A 5 9.08 3.32 -14.77
N GLU A 6 7.98 3.87 -15.24
CA GLU A 6 6.86 4.27 -14.39
C GLU A 6 6.33 2.99 -13.72
N PHE A 7 6.46 2.91 -12.40
CA PHE A 7 5.94 1.78 -11.63
C PHE A 7 4.52 2.11 -11.20
N ASP A 8 3.55 1.33 -11.66
CA ASP A 8 2.14 1.62 -11.40
C ASP A 8 1.82 1.48 -9.92
N ALA A 9 1.00 2.41 -9.42
CA ALA A 9 0.52 2.36 -8.05
C ALA A 9 -0.50 1.23 -7.85
N PHE A 10 -0.66 0.79 -6.61
CA PHE A 10 -1.71 -0.17 -6.24
C PHE A 10 -3.09 0.47 -6.45
N LEU A 11 -3.96 -0.22 -7.17
CA LEU A 11 -5.35 0.15 -7.41
C LEU A 11 -6.25 -0.76 -6.58
N GLU A 12 -6.87 -0.22 -5.53
CA GLU A 12 -7.77 -0.99 -4.65
C GLU A 12 -8.95 -1.62 -5.41
N ASP A 13 -9.41 -0.98 -6.49
CA ASP A 13 -10.49 -1.39 -7.38
C ASP A 13 -9.98 -2.01 -8.70
N GLY A 14 -8.71 -2.38 -8.77
CA GLY A 14 -8.09 -3.02 -9.93
C GLY A 14 -8.11 -4.55 -9.91
N ASP A 15 -7.57 -5.15 -10.97
CA ASP A 15 -7.45 -6.61 -11.11
C ASP A 15 -6.24 -7.22 -10.37
N GLU A 16 -5.32 -6.38 -9.88
CA GLU A 16 -4.12 -6.80 -9.16
C GLU A 16 -4.43 -6.91 -7.66
N ASP A 17 -4.25 -8.09 -7.07
CA ASP A 17 -4.23 -8.23 -5.62
C ASP A 17 -2.93 -7.63 -5.03
N PHE A 18 -2.97 -7.23 -3.77
CA PHE A 18 -1.82 -6.54 -3.17
C PHE A 18 -0.58 -7.43 -2.99
N ASP A 19 -0.72 -8.76 -2.87
CA ASP A 19 0.46 -9.64 -2.79
C ASP A 19 1.20 -9.61 -4.14
N SER A 20 0.46 -9.71 -5.24
CA SER A 20 0.96 -9.52 -6.60
C SER A 20 1.62 -8.15 -6.80
N TYR A 21 1.01 -7.08 -6.28
CA TYR A 21 1.60 -5.73 -6.29
C TYR A 21 2.94 -5.69 -5.52
N VAL A 22 3.01 -6.27 -4.33
CA VAL A 22 4.23 -6.31 -3.51
C VAL A 22 5.33 -7.13 -4.20
N GLU A 23 4.98 -8.22 -4.88
CA GLU A 23 5.93 -8.99 -5.70
C GLU A 23 6.51 -8.14 -6.83
N ARG A 24 5.66 -7.43 -7.58
CA ARG A 24 6.08 -6.52 -8.66
C ARG A 24 6.95 -5.39 -8.12
N PHE A 25 6.62 -4.86 -6.94
CA PHE A 25 7.41 -3.84 -6.25
C PHE A 25 8.80 -4.36 -5.83
N ARG A 26 8.91 -5.62 -5.40
CA ARG A 26 10.20 -6.24 -5.07
C ARG A 26 11.10 -6.40 -6.31
N HIS A 27 10.52 -6.78 -7.45
CA HIS A 27 11.24 -6.79 -8.72
C HIS A 27 11.69 -5.39 -9.14
N TYR A 28 10.83 -4.38 -8.98
CA TYR A 28 11.19 -2.99 -9.21
C TYR A 28 12.38 -2.55 -8.35
N CYS A 29 12.34 -2.83 -7.03
CA CYS A 29 13.44 -2.53 -6.12
C CYS A 29 14.76 -3.20 -6.55
N THR A 30 14.70 -4.42 -7.09
CA THR A 30 15.88 -5.16 -7.56
C THR A 30 16.52 -4.46 -8.76
N VAL A 31 15.73 -4.08 -9.77
CA VAL A 31 16.23 -3.39 -10.97
C VAL A 31 16.69 -1.96 -10.65
N ALA A 32 15.99 -1.28 -9.75
CA ALA A 32 16.32 0.07 -9.30
C ALA A 32 17.46 0.11 -8.26
N LYS A 33 18.00 -1.05 -7.84
CA LYS A 33 19.04 -1.17 -6.80
C LYS A 33 18.65 -0.48 -5.48
N VAL A 34 17.37 -0.58 -5.12
CA VAL A 34 16.83 -0.11 -3.85
C VAL A 34 17.16 -1.14 -2.78
N GLU A 35 18.26 -0.91 -2.08
CA GLU A 35 18.77 -1.80 -1.04
C GLU A 35 18.69 -1.16 0.34
N GLY A 36 18.56 -1.99 1.37
CA GLY A 36 18.44 -1.54 2.75
C GLY A 36 17.02 -1.11 3.14
N GLU A 37 16.79 -1.15 4.45
CA GLU A 37 15.48 -0.97 5.07
C GLU A 37 14.86 0.41 4.78
N ALA A 38 15.65 1.47 4.95
CA ALA A 38 15.18 2.84 4.79
C ALA A 38 14.77 3.15 3.34
N LEU A 39 15.54 2.70 2.34
CA LEU A 39 15.23 2.94 0.93
C LEU A 39 14.02 2.14 0.48
N LYS A 40 13.91 0.85 0.88
CA LYS A 40 12.74 0.03 0.57
C LYS A 40 11.46 0.61 1.14
N LYS A 41 11.49 1.06 2.40
CA LYS A 41 10.36 1.73 3.04
C LYS A 41 9.94 3.00 2.29
N SER A 42 10.88 3.90 2.01
CA SER A 42 10.58 5.15 1.29
C SER A 42 10.07 4.91 -0.12
N ALA A 43 10.66 3.94 -0.83
CA ALA A 43 10.20 3.53 -2.15
C ALA A 43 8.78 2.97 -2.09
N PHE A 44 8.47 2.11 -1.10
CA PHE A 44 7.14 1.52 -0.94
C PHE A 44 6.08 2.59 -0.65
N ILE A 45 6.32 3.44 0.36
CA ILE A 45 5.41 4.54 0.74
C ILE A 45 5.07 5.45 -0.46
N THR A 46 6.04 5.66 -1.35
CA THR A 46 5.86 6.47 -2.55
C THR A 46 5.13 5.70 -3.65
N ALA A 47 5.50 4.44 -3.86
CA ALA A 47 5.00 3.59 -4.93
C ALA A 47 3.56 3.13 -4.73
N ILE A 48 3.08 2.97 -3.48
CA ILE A 48 1.74 2.42 -3.19
C ILE A 48 0.60 3.33 -3.64
N GLY A 49 0.91 4.59 -3.97
CA GLY A 49 -0.05 5.56 -4.44
C GLY A 49 -0.81 6.28 -3.34
N LYS A 50 -1.35 7.45 -3.70
CA LYS A 50 -1.97 8.39 -2.76
C LYS A 50 -3.16 7.83 -1.96
N LYS A 51 -3.97 6.96 -2.57
CA LYS A 51 -5.18 6.40 -1.94
C LYS A 51 -4.78 5.38 -0.87
N SER A 52 -4.02 4.36 -1.26
CA SER A 52 -3.47 3.33 -0.40
C SER A 52 -2.61 3.92 0.73
N TYR A 53 -1.79 4.92 0.42
CA TYR A 53 -1.00 5.62 1.44
C TYR A 53 -1.85 6.36 2.48
N LYS A 54 -2.95 7.01 2.06
CA LYS A 54 -3.89 7.63 3.00
C LYS A 54 -4.51 6.59 3.92
N THR A 55 -4.96 5.45 3.38
CA THR A 55 -5.52 4.36 4.18
C THR A 55 -4.50 3.80 5.16
N LEU A 56 -3.27 3.54 4.70
CA LEU A 56 -2.16 3.10 5.54
C LEU A 56 -1.89 4.07 6.69
N LYS A 57 -1.90 5.38 6.43
CA LYS A 57 -1.74 6.41 7.48
C LYS A 57 -2.85 6.36 8.52
N ASP A 58 -4.10 6.24 8.07
CA ASP A 58 -5.25 6.19 8.97
C ASP A 58 -5.20 4.94 9.88
N LEU A 59 -4.81 3.79 9.32
CA LEU A 59 -4.68 2.52 10.05
C LEU A 59 -3.54 2.53 11.08
N LEU A 60 -2.49 3.31 10.83
CA LEU A 60 -1.31 3.35 11.66
C LEU A 60 -1.38 4.31 12.85
N LEU A 61 -2.42 5.15 12.93
CA LEU A 61 -2.57 6.11 14.01
C LEU A 61 -2.52 5.43 15.39
N PRO A 62 -1.77 5.99 16.37
CA PRO A 62 -1.11 7.30 16.34
C PRO A 62 0.30 7.31 15.72
N ALA A 63 0.84 6.15 15.34
CA ALA A 63 2.17 6.02 14.74
C ALA A 63 2.19 6.46 13.27
N LYS A 64 3.38 6.80 12.77
CA LYS A 64 3.57 7.15 11.35
C LYS A 64 4.06 5.96 10.53
N PRO A 65 3.76 5.90 9.22
CA PRO A 65 4.33 4.88 8.33
C PRO A 65 5.86 4.83 8.36
N GLU A 66 6.53 5.97 8.52
CA GLU A 66 8.00 6.01 8.57
C GLU A 66 8.58 5.41 9.86
N GLU A 67 7.77 5.20 10.89
CA GLU A 67 8.18 4.61 12.18
C GLU A 67 8.09 3.07 12.17
N LYS A 68 7.50 2.48 11.12
CA LYS A 68 7.39 1.03 10.94
C LYS A 68 8.56 0.45 10.15
N THR A 69 8.74 -0.86 10.24
CA THR A 69 9.66 -1.59 9.34
C THR A 69 8.99 -1.80 7.99
N TYR A 70 9.78 -1.95 6.92
CA TYR A 70 9.28 -2.32 5.61
C TYR A 70 8.46 -3.61 5.66
N ALA A 71 8.90 -4.59 6.47
CA ALA A 71 8.17 -5.85 6.66
C ALA A 71 6.77 -5.64 7.24
N ASP A 72 6.62 -4.76 8.25
CA ASP A 72 5.31 -4.42 8.81
C ASP A 72 4.40 -3.76 7.77
N LEU A 73 4.96 -2.87 6.94
CA LEU A 73 4.21 -2.11 5.94
C LEU A 73 3.66 -2.97 4.80
N VAL A 74 4.33 -4.08 4.45
CA VAL A 74 3.88 -5.02 3.42
C VAL A 74 3.15 -6.24 3.99
N SER A 75 2.88 -6.25 5.31
CA SER A 75 2.28 -7.39 5.99
C SER A 75 0.79 -7.56 5.68
N TYR A 76 0.29 -8.78 5.91
CA TYR A 76 -1.11 -9.16 5.66
C TYR A 76 -2.12 -8.38 6.52
N GLU A 77 -1.70 -7.83 7.66
CA GLU A 77 -2.56 -7.05 8.55
C GLU A 77 -2.93 -5.69 7.94
N MET A 78 -1.99 -5.05 7.23
CA MET A 78 -2.23 -3.81 6.48
C MET A 78 -3.15 -4.04 5.28
N LEU A 79 -2.98 -5.22 4.67
CA LEU A 79 -3.78 -5.78 3.61
C LEU A 79 -5.26 -5.94 3.98
N LEU A 80 -5.53 -6.47 5.18
CA LEU A 80 -6.89 -6.63 5.70
C LEU A 80 -7.52 -5.26 6.02
N GLY A 81 -6.77 -4.32 6.57
CA GLY A 81 -7.27 -2.96 6.81
C GLY A 81 -7.67 -2.20 5.54
N LEU A 82 -7.01 -2.47 4.40
CA LEU A 82 -7.43 -1.96 3.08
C LEU A 82 -8.74 -2.59 2.61
N ARG A 83 -8.94 -3.90 2.84
CA ARG A 83 -10.16 -4.64 2.45
C ARG A 83 -11.38 -4.32 3.32
N ASP A 84 -11.20 -4.14 4.64
CA ASP A 84 -12.31 -3.93 5.57
C ASP A 84 -13.01 -2.57 5.39
N ARG A 85 -12.35 -1.57 4.81
CA ARG A 85 -12.96 -0.25 4.52
C ARG A 85 -13.99 -0.32 3.37
N GLU A 86 -13.85 -1.25 2.43
CA GLU A 86 -14.89 -1.49 1.42
C GLU A 86 -16.16 -2.12 2.04
N MET A 87 -15.98 -2.98 3.05
CA MET A 87 -17.08 -3.62 3.78
C MET A 87 -17.84 -2.64 4.68
N ILE A 88 -17.18 -1.60 5.20
CA ILE A 88 -17.83 -0.53 5.99
C ILE A 88 -18.58 0.44 5.07
N SER A 89 -18.06 0.74 3.87
CA SER A 89 -18.74 1.58 2.87
C SER A 89 -20.07 0.97 2.41
N HIS A 90 -20.12 -0.35 2.18
CA HIS A 90 -21.36 -1.05 1.80
C HIS A 90 -22.38 -1.16 2.96
N LYS A 91 -21.95 -1.19 4.22
CA LYS A 91 -22.87 -1.23 5.38
C LYS A 91 -23.47 0.14 5.73
N GLY A 92 -22.84 1.24 5.30
CA GLY A 92 -23.35 2.59 5.52
C GLY A 92 -24.53 3.00 4.63
N TYR A 93 -24.76 2.30 3.50
CA TYR A 93 -25.85 2.61 2.57
C TYR A 93 -27.17 1.89 2.90
N VAL A 94 -27.12 0.77 3.65
CA VAL A 94 -28.31 0.00 4.06
C VAL A 94 -28.95 0.52 5.36
N ALA A 95 -28.34 1.51 6.03
CA ALA A 95 -28.84 2.03 7.31
C ALA A 95 -29.58 3.38 7.19
N SER A 96 -29.85 3.86 5.97
CA SER A 96 -30.59 5.12 5.72
C SER A 96 -31.88 4.92 4.92
N VAL A 97 -32.38 3.68 4.85
CA VAL A 97 -33.70 3.36 4.28
C VAL A 97 -34.54 2.67 5.36
N ASP A 98 -34.84 3.41 6.42
CA ASP A 98 -35.96 3.17 7.34
C ASP A 98 -36.57 4.51 7.76
#